data_AF-A0A183H7N6-F1
#
_entry.id   AF-A0A183H7N6-F1
#
_cell.length_a   1.000
_cell.length_b   1.000
_cell.length_c   1.000
_cell.angle_alpha   90.00
_cell.angle_beta   90.00
_cell.angle_gamma   90.00
#
_symmetry.space_group_name_H-M   'P 1'
#
loop_
_entity.id
_entity.type
_entity.pdbx_description
1 polymer ?
#
loop_
_entity_poly.entity_id
_entity_poly.type
_entity_poly.pdbx_seq_one_letter_code
_entity_poly.pdbx_strand_id
1 'polypeptide(L)'
;SGNGPAGLSLSAFLSGWLPFYSPDDGPHPNHLIHEKLVEHKEESLLDQDLSWLDNSINVMNNGARPLSLLYDTLVRPNADTGTLDRSKLCWIYDRNRATPHLVVAETPIGGSWNNYDDDMISVSVGSFLDLPAFLVADWCGENKSYNRLPTLLYRRYLSDYARRVYKNKNIICGLKVTHIEKCSNSCMEEFWEVRGVKNGESVLLRCKKVVLACGKNQDRLLGVKGELEENRIVYNLRDLKQLLTLPTTKFSKEKVVVVGDGVSAADSILHCLASCIPVLHVIRRSDKQLRFVQLSRLSPSVYPEYSKVFKLMMGYAKDYYYTKVTCASIESLNNGTVRIKSPQGIFVEHFRVLCVCTGKQSDLSMLTDKYTFQDYYCNEDPSLFRIGSLAGDHFVRYLVGGAMDVARYLM
;
A
#
# COMPACT_ATOMS: atom_id res chain seq x y z
N SER A 1 -0.14 -10.53 2.04
CA SER A 1 -0.77 -10.71 3.38
C SER A 1 -2.12 -10.06 3.42
N GLY A 2 -3.18 -10.77 3.84
CA GLY A 2 -4.55 -10.23 3.90
C GLY A 2 -4.85 -9.29 5.07
N ASN A 3 -3.96 -9.19 6.06
CA ASN A 3 -4.16 -8.41 7.31
C ASN A 3 -3.54 -7.00 7.27
N GLY A 4 -3.44 -6.40 6.08
CA GLY A 4 -3.07 -4.99 5.90
C GLY A 4 -4.29 -4.05 5.94
N PRO A 5 -4.09 -2.73 5.74
CA PRO A 5 -5.15 -1.73 5.80
C PRO A 5 -6.43 -2.08 5.02
N ALA A 6 -6.31 -2.63 3.80
CA ALA A 6 -7.46 -3.01 2.99
C ALA A 6 -8.28 -4.15 3.60
N GLY A 7 -7.64 -5.25 3.99
CA GLY A 7 -8.35 -6.39 4.59
C GLY A 7 -8.90 -6.08 5.97
N LEU A 8 -8.20 -5.25 6.77
CA LEU A 8 -8.73 -4.74 8.03
C LEU A 8 -9.97 -3.87 7.77
N SER A 9 -9.90 -2.92 6.84
CA SER A 9 -11.06 -2.07 6.51
C SER A 9 -12.29 -2.89 6.10
N LEU A 10 -12.11 -3.86 5.20
CA LEU A 10 -13.21 -4.74 4.80
C LEU A 10 -13.76 -5.53 6.00
N SER A 11 -12.87 -6.13 6.79
CA SER A 11 -13.25 -6.90 7.97
C SER A 11 -14.01 -6.05 9.00
N ALA A 12 -13.75 -4.75 9.09
CA ALA A 12 -14.49 -3.85 9.99
C ALA A 12 -15.96 -3.74 9.57
N PHE A 13 -16.23 -3.48 8.28
CA PHE A 13 -17.59 -3.45 7.75
C PHE A 13 -18.30 -4.79 7.94
N LEU A 14 -17.66 -5.89 7.55
CA LEU A 14 -18.22 -7.24 7.72
C LEU A 14 -18.41 -7.64 9.20
N SER A 15 -17.74 -6.97 10.14
CA SER A 15 -17.93 -7.20 11.58
C SER A 15 -19.11 -6.42 12.16
N GLY A 16 -19.80 -5.60 11.35
CA GLY A 16 -20.97 -4.83 11.77
C GLY A 16 -20.68 -3.35 12.09
N TRP A 17 -19.55 -2.79 11.65
CA TRP A 17 -19.33 -1.35 11.74
C TRP A 17 -19.95 -0.65 10.53
N LEU A 18 -20.98 0.14 10.77
CA LEU A 18 -21.82 0.74 9.76
C LEU A 18 -21.55 2.26 9.70
N PRO A 19 -21.10 2.79 8.55
CA PRO A 19 -20.98 4.24 8.36
C PRO A 19 -22.34 4.86 8.03
N PHE A 20 -22.68 5.95 8.70
CA PHE A 20 -23.86 6.78 8.44
C PHE A 20 -23.42 8.20 8.11
N TYR A 21 -24.15 8.87 7.24
CA TYR A 21 -23.93 10.29 6.99
C TYR A 21 -24.40 11.11 8.20
N SER A 22 -23.49 11.92 8.76
CA SER A 22 -23.78 12.84 9.88
C SER A 22 -23.39 14.28 9.47
N PRO A 23 -24.38 15.12 9.17
CA PRO A 23 -24.18 16.55 8.89
C PRO A 23 -24.26 17.43 10.15
N ASP A 24 -24.14 16.86 11.36
CA ASP A 24 -24.38 17.58 12.63
C ASP A 24 -23.41 18.77 12.80
N ASP A 25 -22.15 18.59 12.40
CA ASP A 25 -21.11 19.63 12.36
C ASP A 25 -21.08 20.39 11.01
N GLY A 26 -22.22 20.48 10.32
CA GLY A 26 -22.41 21.19 9.05
C GLY A 26 -22.47 20.27 7.81
N PRO A 27 -22.98 20.79 6.67
CA PRO A 27 -23.22 20.01 5.45
C PRO A 27 -21.92 19.52 4.79
N HIS A 28 -22.05 18.59 3.86
CA HIS A 28 -20.94 18.21 2.99
C HIS A 28 -20.64 19.38 2.01
N PRO A 29 -19.36 19.70 1.70
CA PRO A 29 -19.01 20.85 0.86
C PRO A 29 -19.60 20.81 -0.55
N ASN A 30 -19.76 19.61 -1.11
CA ASN A 30 -20.51 19.41 -2.35
C ASN A 30 -22.00 19.28 -2.03
N HIS A 31 -22.79 20.25 -2.52
CA HIS A 31 -24.23 20.35 -2.28
C HIS A 31 -25.02 19.15 -2.79
N LEU A 32 -24.69 18.63 -3.99
CA LEU A 32 -25.37 17.46 -4.55
C LEU A 32 -25.15 16.21 -3.70
N ILE A 33 -23.91 16.00 -3.22
CA ILE A 33 -23.60 14.90 -2.30
C ILE A 33 -24.37 15.09 -0.98
N HIS A 34 -24.44 16.31 -0.47
CA HIS A 34 -25.20 16.60 0.75
C HIS A 34 -26.69 16.26 0.59
N GLU A 35 -27.35 16.79 -0.44
CA GLU A 35 -28.77 16.55 -0.71
C GLU A 35 -29.07 15.04 -0.81
N LYS A 36 -28.29 14.31 -1.62
CA LYS A 36 -28.46 12.87 -1.83
C LYS A 36 -28.30 12.04 -0.55
N LEU A 37 -27.34 12.40 0.31
CA LEU A 37 -27.09 11.66 1.54
C LEU A 37 -28.06 12.05 2.67
N VAL A 38 -28.59 13.27 2.68
CA VAL A 38 -29.62 13.70 3.65
C VAL A 38 -30.94 12.98 3.42
N GLU A 39 -31.32 12.74 2.14
CA GLU A 39 -32.52 11.97 1.76
C GLU A 39 -32.56 10.60 2.45
N HIS A 40 -31.39 9.99 2.69
CA HIS A 40 -31.23 8.66 3.28
C HIS A 40 -30.40 8.65 4.58
N LYS A 41 -30.43 9.74 5.38
CA LYS A 41 -29.57 9.87 6.58
C LYS A 41 -29.76 8.79 7.65
N GLU A 42 -30.93 8.15 7.66
CA GLU A 42 -31.26 7.05 8.60
C GLU A 42 -30.79 5.67 8.11
N GLU A 43 -30.19 5.60 6.92
CA GLU A 43 -29.64 4.39 6.31
C GLU A 43 -28.11 4.43 6.30
N SER A 44 -27.46 3.28 6.50
CA SER A 44 -26.01 3.21 6.37
C SER A 44 -25.60 3.41 4.91
N LEU A 45 -24.42 4.00 4.67
CA LEU A 45 -23.83 4.04 3.33
C LEU A 45 -23.57 2.65 2.73
N LEU A 46 -23.68 1.57 3.53
CA LEU A 46 -23.64 0.20 3.02
C LEU A 46 -24.95 -0.22 2.32
N ASP A 47 -26.07 0.46 2.62
CA ASP A 47 -27.41 0.07 2.15
C ASP A 47 -27.99 1.05 1.13
N GLN A 48 -27.55 2.32 1.17
CA GLN A 48 -28.05 3.37 0.28
C GLN A 48 -27.81 3.05 -1.20
N ASP A 49 -28.71 3.50 -2.08
CA ASP A 49 -28.46 3.53 -3.53
C ASP A 49 -27.53 4.69 -3.89
N LEU A 50 -26.34 4.34 -4.39
CA LEU A 50 -25.28 5.27 -4.77
C LEU A 50 -25.04 5.32 -6.28
N SER A 51 -26.00 4.86 -7.09
CA SER A 51 -25.94 4.90 -8.56
C SER A 51 -25.77 6.32 -9.14
N TRP A 52 -26.12 7.35 -8.37
CA TRP A 52 -25.95 8.76 -8.74
C TRP A 52 -24.49 9.25 -8.73
N LEU A 53 -23.55 8.48 -8.17
CA LEU A 53 -22.12 8.85 -8.11
C LEU A 53 -21.47 8.93 -9.50
N ASP A 54 -21.87 8.06 -10.41
CA ASP A 54 -21.30 7.97 -11.76
C ASP A 54 -21.53 9.25 -12.59
N ASN A 55 -22.57 10.02 -12.26
CA ASN A 55 -22.89 11.28 -12.95
C ASN A 55 -22.30 12.52 -12.28
N SER A 56 -21.84 12.42 -11.03
CA SER A 56 -21.57 13.59 -10.17
C SER A 56 -20.11 13.77 -9.76
N ILE A 57 -19.31 12.70 -9.74
CA ILE A 57 -17.95 12.71 -9.17
C ILE A 57 -16.83 12.69 -10.22
N ASN A 58 -17.17 12.53 -11.51
CA ASN A 58 -16.22 12.49 -12.64
C ASN A 58 -15.36 13.76 -12.83
N VAL A 59 -15.57 14.81 -12.04
CA VAL A 59 -14.85 16.09 -12.16
C VAL A 59 -13.55 16.13 -11.33
N MET A 60 -13.34 15.22 -10.37
CA MET A 60 -12.10 15.17 -9.58
C MET A 60 -11.11 14.13 -10.15
N ASN A 61 -10.22 14.64 -11.00
CA ASN A 61 -9.26 13.92 -11.84
C ASN A 61 -8.11 13.24 -11.06
N ASN A 62 -8.41 12.41 -10.05
CA ASN A 62 -7.44 11.79 -9.13
C ASN A 62 -7.19 10.29 -9.39
N GLY A 63 -7.86 9.68 -10.37
CA GLY A 63 -7.71 8.25 -10.69
C GLY A 63 -8.27 7.29 -9.61
N ALA A 64 -8.95 7.81 -8.59
CA ALA A 64 -9.70 7.03 -7.61
C ALA A 64 -11.11 6.74 -8.12
N ARG A 65 -11.71 5.64 -7.67
CA ARG A 65 -13.07 5.23 -8.06
C ARG A 65 -14.14 6.11 -7.38
N PRO A 66 -15.34 6.26 -7.96
CA PRO A 66 -16.38 7.15 -7.44
C PRO A 66 -16.72 6.91 -5.96
N LEU A 67 -16.94 5.65 -5.54
CA LEU A 67 -17.24 5.34 -4.14
C LEU A 67 -16.05 5.58 -3.21
N SER A 68 -14.84 5.24 -3.67
CA SER A 68 -13.60 5.51 -2.93
C SER A 68 -13.39 7.01 -2.68
N LEU A 69 -13.76 7.83 -3.68
CA LEU A 69 -13.69 9.27 -3.58
C LEU A 69 -14.82 9.85 -2.73
N LEU A 70 -16.05 9.33 -2.82
CA LEU A 70 -17.14 9.73 -1.91
C LEU A 70 -16.76 9.45 -0.45
N TYR A 71 -16.35 8.21 -0.16
CA TYR A 71 -15.95 7.83 1.20
C TYR A 71 -14.87 8.77 1.73
N ASP A 72 -13.88 9.05 0.88
CA ASP A 72 -12.81 9.97 1.22
C ASP A 72 -13.30 11.40 1.54
N THR A 73 -14.16 11.99 0.71
CA THR A 73 -14.69 13.34 0.96
C THR A 73 -15.60 13.39 2.19
N LEU A 74 -16.15 12.26 2.63
CA LEU A 74 -16.92 12.15 3.87
C LEU A 74 -16.02 12.00 5.11
N VAL A 75 -14.93 11.23 5.03
CA VAL A 75 -13.99 11.12 6.17
C VAL A 75 -13.19 12.41 6.35
N ARG A 76 -12.79 13.03 5.24
CA ARG A 76 -11.97 14.24 5.20
C ARG A 76 -12.52 15.21 4.16
N PRO A 77 -13.60 15.95 4.48
CA PRO A 77 -14.06 17.01 3.60
C PRO A 77 -12.94 18.01 3.37
N ASN A 78 -12.79 18.50 2.14
CA ASN A 78 -11.82 19.54 1.80
C ASN A 78 -10.33 19.18 2.06
N ALA A 79 -10.00 17.88 2.16
CA ALA A 79 -8.62 17.44 2.41
C ALA A 79 -7.61 17.93 1.36
N ASP A 80 -8.05 18.18 0.13
CA ASP A 80 -7.18 18.67 -0.95
C ASP A 80 -7.00 20.21 -0.92
N THR A 81 -7.89 20.95 -0.26
CA THR A 81 -7.77 22.41 -0.06
C THR A 81 -7.03 22.76 1.23
N GLY A 82 -6.65 21.77 2.04
CA GLY A 82 -5.83 21.94 3.24
C GLY A 82 -6.61 22.35 4.50
N THR A 83 -7.93 22.45 4.42
CA THR A 83 -8.81 22.67 5.58
C THR A 83 -9.17 21.34 6.22
N LEU A 84 -8.93 21.21 7.52
CA LEU A 84 -9.23 20.00 8.30
C LEU A 84 -10.67 20.09 8.85
N ASP A 85 -11.64 19.77 8.00
CA ASP A 85 -13.01 19.61 8.47
C ASP A 85 -13.18 18.27 9.19
N ARG A 86 -14.12 18.24 10.15
CA ARG A 86 -14.51 17.00 10.81
C ARG A 86 -15.14 16.04 9.83
N SER A 87 -14.97 14.74 10.10
CA SER A 87 -15.64 13.70 9.32
C SER A 87 -17.15 13.90 9.36
N LYS A 88 -17.79 13.70 8.21
CA LYS A 88 -19.25 13.64 8.04
C LYS A 88 -19.80 12.23 8.20
N LEU A 89 -19.03 11.34 8.85
CA LEU A 89 -19.44 9.98 9.16
C LEU A 89 -19.67 9.82 10.66
N CYS A 90 -20.81 9.25 11.01
CA CYS A 90 -21.05 8.61 12.30
C CYS A 90 -20.95 7.09 12.13
N TRP A 91 -20.42 6.40 13.14
CA TRP A 91 -20.23 4.96 13.11
C TRP A 91 -21.13 4.29 14.14
N ILE A 92 -21.98 3.37 13.67
CA ILE A 92 -22.83 2.54 14.52
C ILE A 92 -22.32 1.11 14.45
N TYR A 93 -22.14 0.47 15.59
CA TYR A 93 -21.80 -0.95 15.67
C TYR A 93 -23.06 -1.78 15.88
N ASP A 94 -23.38 -2.64 14.92
CA ASP A 94 -24.46 -3.62 15.02
C ASP A 94 -23.95 -5.04 14.73
N ARG A 95 -23.89 -5.87 15.77
CA ARG A 95 -23.45 -7.27 15.67
C ARG A 95 -24.41 -8.14 14.86
N ASN A 96 -25.69 -7.81 14.79
CA ASN A 96 -26.68 -8.60 14.04
C ASN A 96 -26.45 -8.48 12.53
N ARG A 97 -25.78 -7.42 12.10
CA ARG A 97 -25.36 -7.22 10.72
C ARG A 97 -24.00 -7.82 10.38
N ALA A 98 -23.34 -8.50 11.32
CA ALA A 98 -22.04 -9.09 11.06
C ALA A 98 -22.14 -10.32 10.13
N THR A 99 -21.38 -10.31 9.03
CA THR A 99 -21.21 -11.46 8.14
C THR A 99 -20.07 -12.33 8.65
N PRO A 100 -20.26 -13.66 8.86
CA PRO A 100 -19.17 -14.55 9.26
C PRO A 100 -18.01 -14.53 8.25
N HIS A 101 -16.81 -14.19 8.70
CA HIS A 101 -15.64 -14.07 7.84
C HIS A 101 -14.35 -14.35 8.62
N LEU A 102 -13.27 -14.59 7.87
CA LEU A 102 -11.94 -14.83 8.40
C LEU A 102 -10.88 -14.13 7.54
N VAL A 103 -10.00 -13.37 8.18
CA VAL A 103 -8.82 -12.76 7.54
C VAL A 103 -7.61 -13.65 7.80
N VAL A 104 -6.92 -14.07 6.74
CA VAL A 104 -5.74 -14.92 6.84
C VAL A 104 -4.51 -14.23 6.28
N ALA A 105 -3.37 -14.41 6.95
CA ALA A 105 -2.10 -13.84 6.51
C ALA A 105 -0.91 -14.59 7.09
N GLU A 106 0.18 -14.64 6.30
CA GLU A 106 1.48 -15.16 6.74
C GLU A 106 2.16 -14.23 7.75
N THR A 107 1.99 -12.92 7.61
CA THR A 107 2.65 -11.91 8.44
C THR A 107 1.85 -11.58 9.72
N PRO A 108 2.49 -10.96 10.73
CA PRO A 108 1.77 -10.22 11.77
C PRO A 108 0.84 -9.15 11.19
N ILE A 109 -0.07 -8.63 12.01
CA ILE A 109 -0.99 -7.54 11.62
C ILE A 109 -0.18 -6.35 11.09
N GLY A 110 -0.63 -5.78 9.97
CA GLY A 110 0.03 -4.66 9.32
C GLY A 110 0.27 -4.84 7.82
N GLY A 111 0.14 -6.07 7.30
CA GLY A 111 0.37 -6.36 5.88
C GLY A 111 1.78 -5.95 5.42
N SER A 112 1.88 -5.19 4.32
CA SER A 112 3.15 -4.72 3.76
C SER A 112 3.93 -3.79 4.69
N TRP A 113 3.27 -3.16 5.68
CA TRP A 113 3.93 -2.28 6.63
C TRP A 113 4.97 -2.99 7.48
N ASN A 114 4.85 -4.32 7.64
CA ASN A 114 5.85 -5.13 8.32
C ASN A 114 7.21 -5.20 7.59
N ASN A 115 7.24 -4.87 6.29
CA ASN A 115 8.45 -4.93 5.47
C ASN A 115 9.14 -3.57 5.32
N TYR A 116 8.52 -2.49 5.78
CA TYR A 116 9.15 -1.17 5.80
C TYR A 116 10.10 -1.06 6.99
N ASP A 117 11.11 -0.21 6.83
CA ASP A 117 12.08 0.07 7.87
C ASP A 117 11.48 0.95 8.97
N ASP A 118 11.92 0.74 10.21
CA ASP A 118 11.34 1.37 11.40
C ASP A 118 11.51 2.90 11.41
N ASP A 119 12.57 3.41 10.77
CA ASP A 119 12.87 4.84 10.68
C ASP A 119 12.11 5.54 9.53
N MET A 120 11.41 4.78 8.68
CA MET A 120 10.64 5.38 7.58
C MET A 120 9.41 6.11 8.11
N ILE A 121 9.08 7.21 7.45
CA ILE A 121 7.89 8.03 7.72
C ILE A 121 6.91 7.87 6.54
N SER A 122 5.61 7.85 6.83
CA SER A 122 4.57 7.74 5.81
C SER A 122 4.72 8.85 4.77
N VAL A 123 4.39 8.54 3.50
CA VAL A 123 4.21 9.56 2.47
C VAL A 123 2.89 10.27 2.68
N SER A 124 1.83 9.57 3.03
CA SER A 124 0.54 10.21 3.34
C SER A 124 0.62 10.98 4.66
N VAL A 125 -0.16 12.05 4.77
CA VAL A 125 -0.41 12.71 6.06
C VAL A 125 -1.15 11.77 7.00
N GLY A 126 -0.99 11.99 8.31
CA GLY A 126 -1.47 11.03 9.31
C GLY A 126 -2.97 10.76 9.26
N SER A 127 -3.76 11.80 9.03
CA SER A 127 -5.22 11.73 8.89
C SER A 127 -5.69 11.00 7.62
N PHE A 128 -4.80 10.67 6.68
CA PHE A 128 -5.11 9.88 5.48
C PHE A 128 -4.84 8.38 5.68
N LEU A 129 -4.44 7.99 6.89
CA LEU A 129 -4.13 6.62 7.27
C LEU A 129 -5.19 5.98 8.17
N ASP A 130 -6.29 6.69 8.41
CA ASP A 130 -7.40 6.23 9.24
C ASP A 130 -8.05 4.97 8.67
N LEU A 131 -8.52 4.13 9.59
CA LEU A 131 -9.32 2.96 9.29
C LEU A 131 -10.75 3.18 9.81
N PRO A 132 -11.75 2.42 9.32
CA PRO A 132 -13.14 2.55 9.74
C PRO A 132 -13.33 2.61 11.25
N ALA A 133 -14.20 3.51 11.73
CA ALA A 133 -14.65 3.64 13.12
C ALA A 133 -13.62 3.99 14.21
N PHE A 134 -12.32 3.91 13.95
CA PHE A 134 -11.29 4.26 14.95
C PHE A 134 -10.15 5.00 14.28
N LEU A 135 -10.08 6.32 14.48
CA LEU A 135 -9.14 7.19 13.80
C LEU A 135 -7.74 7.13 14.45
N VAL A 136 -6.71 7.42 13.68
CA VAL A 136 -5.33 7.57 14.14
C VAL A 136 -5.22 8.70 15.16
N ALA A 137 -5.98 9.78 14.99
CA ALA A 137 -6.02 10.89 15.96
C ALA A 137 -6.52 10.43 17.33
N ASP A 138 -7.61 9.66 17.36
CA ASP A 138 -8.19 9.10 18.60
C ASP A 138 -7.22 8.12 19.27
N TRP A 139 -6.45 7.37 18.46
CA TRP A 139 -5.43 6.46 18.96
C TRP A 139 -4.19 7.17 19.53
N CYS A 140 -3.73 8.25 18.87
CA CYS A 140 -2.58 9.03 19.33
C CYS A 140 -2.86 9.80 20.64
N GLY A 141 -4.12 10.16 20.87
CA GLY A 141 -4.57 11.00 21.97
C GLY A 141 -4.43 12.50 21.69
N GLU A 142 -5.13 13.33 22.47
CA GLU A 142 -5.33 14.78 22.21
C GLU A 142 -4.03 15.61 22.11
N ASN A 143 -2.91 15.14 22.65
CA ASN A 143 -1.64 15.88 22.73
C ASN A 143 -0.60 15.49 21.67
N LYS A 144 -0.92 14.61 20.72
CA LYS A 144 0.04 14.13 19.70
C LYS A 144 -0.54 14.22 18.29
N SER A 145 -0.29 15.34 17.63
CA SER A 145 -0.54 15.48 16.19
C SER A 145 0.73 15.22 15.40
N TYR A 146 0.74 14.14 14.62
CA TYR A 146 1.80 13.85 13.66
C TYR A 146 1.33 14.22 12.26
N ASN A 147 2.02 15.17 11.61
CA ASN A 147 1.70 15.52 10.23
C ASN A 147 1.85 14.30 9.30
N ARG A 148 2.89 13.50 9.48
CA ARG A 148 3.09 12.18 8.85
C ARG A 148 3.50 11.17 9.91
N LEU A 149 3.01 9.93 9.82
CA LEU A 149 3.24 8.92 10.85
C LEU A 149 4.52 8.12 10.57
N PRO A 150 5.40 7.94 11.56
CA PRO A 150 6.43 6.91 11.53
C PRO A 150 5.84 5.52 11.29
N THR A 151 6.51 4.71 10.49
CA THR A 151 6.14 3.33 10.14
C THR A 151 5.90 2.48 11.38
N LEU A 152 6.78 2.61 12.39
CA LEU A 152 6.64 1.92 13.66
C LEU A 152 5.32 2.28 14.38
N LEU A 153 4.94 3.56 14.41
CA LEU A 153 3.68 3.99 15.04
C LEU A 153 2.48 3.48 14.26
N TYR A 154 2.52 3.54 12.92
CA TYR A 154 1.40 3.06 12.12
C TYR A 154 1.17 1.55 12.26
N ARG A 155 2.25 0.74 12.32
CA ARG A 155 2.11 -0.70 12.63
C ARG A 155 1.48 -0.98 13.99
N ARG A 156 1.84 -0.17 15.01
CA ARG A 156 1.23 -0.26 16.35
C ARG A 156 -0.26 0.09 16.28
N TYR A 157 -0.61 1.19 15.60
CA TYR A 157 -2.00 1.56 15.34
C TYR A 157 -2.78 0.42 14.66
N LEU A 158 -2.26 -0.19 13.58
CA LEU A 158 -2.95 -1.30 12.91
C LEU A 158 -3.17 -2.52 13.83
N SER A 159 -2.18 -2.82 14.68
CA SER A 159 -2.27 -3.91 15.67
C SER A 159 -3.31 -3.62 16.74
N ASP A 160 -3.34 -2.38 17.25
CA ASP A 160 -4.28 -1.95 18.29
C ASP A 160 -5.70 -1.80 17.73
N TYR A 161 -5.82 -1.29 16.50
CA TYR A 161 -7.06 -1.25 15.73
C TYR A 161 -7.66 -2.65 15.62
N ALA A 162 -6.85 -3.63 15.20
CA ALA A 162 -7.32 -5.00 15.08
C ALA A 162 -7.76 -5.60 16.42
N ARG A 163 -7.03 -5.31 17.50
CA ARG A 163 -7.41 -5.74 18.86
C ARG A 163 -8.74 -5.13 19.29
N ARG A 164 -8.94 -3.83 19.02
CA ARG A 164 -10.14 -3.07 19.40
C ARG A 164 -11.37 -3.49 18.59
N VAL A 165 -11.23 -3.60 17.28
CA VAL A 165 -12.34 -3.84 16.34
C VAL A 165 -12.75 -5.31 16.30
N TYR A 166 -11.79 -6.25 16.32
CA TYR A 166 -12.09 -7.68 16.13
C TYR A 166 -11.99 -8.53 17.39
N LYS A 167 -11.46 -7.98 18.50
CA LYS A 167 -11.22 -8.72 19.75
C LYS A 167 -10.49 -10.06 19.51
N ASN A 168 -9.60 -10.10 18.53
CA ASN A 168 -8.82 -11.27 18.06
C ASN A 168 -9.63 -12.47 17.52
N LYS A 169 -10.91 -12.31 17.14
CA LYS A 169 -11.75 -13.46 16.75
C LYS A 169 -11.68 -13.84 15.26
N ASN A 170 -11.39 -12.88 14.38
CA ASN A 170 -11.57 -13.05 12.93
C ASN A 170 -10.26 -12.98 12.13
N ILE A 171 -9.09 -13.00 12.78
CA ILE A 171 -7.79 -12.87 12.09
C ILE A 171 -6.86 -14.01 12.49
N ILE A 172 -6.38 -14.76 11.50
CA ILE A 172 -5.32 -15.77 11.65
C ILE A 172 -4.03 -15.23 11.03
N CYS A 173 -3.07 -14.91 11.89
CA CYS A 173 -1.70 -14.62 11.49
C CYS A 173 -0.85 -15.90 11.43
N GLY A 174 0.25 -15.87 10.67
CA GLY A 174 1.16 -17.00 10.49
C GLY A 174 0.66 -18.08 9.51
N LEU A 175 -0.47 -17.86 8.83
CA LEU A 175 -1.01 -18.79 7.83
C LEU A 175 -0.60 -18.36 6.43
N LYS A 176 0.34 -19.10 5.83
CA LYS A 176 0.72 -18.94 4.43
C LYS A 176 -0.26 -19.70 3.55
N VAL A 177 -1.11 -18.98 2.82
CA VAL A 177 -1.97 -19.57 1.79
C VAL A 177 -1.11 -20.01 0.61
N THR A 178 -1.31 -21.23 0.17
CA THR A 178 -0.54 -21.85 -0.93
C THR A 178 -1.43 -22.22 -2.11
N HIS A 179 -2.69 -22.57 -1.86
CA HIS A 179 -3.63 -22.97 -2.90
C HIS A 179 -5.04 -22.45 -2.55
N ILE A 180 -5.73 -21.95 -3.54
CA ILE A 180 -7.12 -21.49 -3.53
C ILE A 180 -7.76 -22.11 -4.77
N GLU A 181 -8.79 -22.91 -4.56
CA GLU A 181 -9.46 -23.67 -5.60
C GLU A 181 -10.97 -23.60 -5.41
N LYS A 182 -11.67 -23.50 -6.54
CA LYS A 182 -13.13 -23.59 -6.58
C LYS A 182 -13.52 -25.06 -6.65
N CYS A 183 -14.34 -25.51 -5.72
CA CYS A 183 -14.79 -26.89 -5.63
C CYS A 183 -16.32 -26.95 -5.65
N SER A 184 -16.85 -28.10 -6.06
CA SER A 184 -18.27 -28.43 -5.94
C SER A 184 -18.43 -29.74 -5.19
N ASN A 185 -19.48 -29.85 -4.38
CA ASN A 185 -19.83 -31.11 -3.74
C ASN A 185 -20.74 -31.96 -4.65
N SER A 186 -21.09 -33.17 -4.18
CA SER A 186 -22.00 -34.08 -4.89
C SER A 186 -23.39 -33.50 -5.16
N CYS A 187 -23.79 -32.45 -4.44
CA CYS A 187 -25.06 -31.75 -4.59
C CYS A 187 -24.95 -30.49 -5.49
N MET A 188 -23.83 -30.32 -6.19
CA MET A 188 -23.51 -29.13 -7.01
C MET A 188 -23.48 -27.81 -6.23
N GLU A 189 -23.37 -27.84 -4.90
CA GLU A 189 -23.11 -26.62 -4.13
C GLU A 189 -21.62 -26.28 -4.28
N GLU A 190 -21.38 -25.06 -4.75
CA GLU A 190 -20.06 -24.51 -4.98
C GLU A 190 -19.48 -23.84 -3.73
N PHE A 191 -18.20 -24.06 -3.49
CA PHE A 191 -17.43 -23.43 -2.40
C PHE A 191 -15.96 -23.30 -2.79
N TRP A 192 -15.22 -22.54 -2.01
CA TRP A 192 -13.77 -22.40 -2.15
C TRP A 192 -13.05 -23.25 -1.10
N GLU A 193 -12.02 -23.97 -1.51
CA GLU A 193 -11.01 -24.53 -0.62
C GLU A 193 -9.78 -23.62 -0.58
N VAL A 194 -9.39 -23.21 0.62
CA VAL A 194 -8.17 -22.42 0.86
C VAL A 194 -7.21 -23.26 1.69
N ARG A 195 -6.11 -23.68 1.08
CA ARG A 195 -5.08 -24.53 1.69
C ARG A 195 -3.82 -23.72 1.98
N GLY A 196 -3.21 -23.99 3.11
CA GLY A 196 -2.00 -23.29 3.54
C GLY A 196 -1.22 -24.03 4.61
N VAL A 197 -0.17 -23.38 5.09
CA VAL A 197 0.68 -23.88 6.17
C VAL A 197 0.74 -22.86 7.29
N LYS A 198 0.57 -23.32 8.54
CA LYS A 198 0.73 -22.52 9.74
C LYS A 198 1.54 -23.32 10.76
N ASN A 199 2.65 -22.76 11.24
CA ASN A 199 3.56 -23.43 12.19
C ASN A 199 4.03 -24.83 11.71
N GLY A 200 4.18 -25.02 10.40
CA GLY A 200 4.57 -26.31 9.80
C GLY A 200 3.40 -27.28 9.57
N GLU A 201 2.20 -26.97 10.06
CA GLU A 201 1.01 -27.82 9.89
C GLU A 201 0.16 -27.36 8.71
N SER A 202 -0.39 -28.33 7.97
CA SER A 202 -1.34 -28.07 6.89
C SER A 202 -2.68 -27.59 7.44
N VAL A 203 -3.21 -26.53 6.85
CA VAL A 203 -4.52 -25.94 7.18
C VAL A 203 -5.39 -25.96 5.93
N LEU A 204 -6.64 -26.40 6.09
CA LEU A 204 -7.69 -26.34 5.07
C LEU A 204 -8.85 -25.51 5.61
N LEU A 205 -9.27 -24.50 4.86
CA LEU A 205 -10.45 -23.70 5.12
C LEU A 205 -11.44 -23.84 3.97
N ARG A 206 -12.74 -23.75 4.28
CA ARG A 206 -13.82 -23.74 3.29
C ARG A 206 -14.66 -22.48 3.45
N CYS A 207 -14.97 -21.81 2.35
CA CYS A 207 -15.79 -20.60 2.37
C CYS A 207 -16.60 -20.44 1.09
N LYS A 208 -17.68 -19.66 1.16
CA LYS A 208 -18.54 -19.39 -0.01
C LYS A 208 -17.97 -18.33 -0.95
N LYS A 209 -17.24 -17.37 -0.40
CA LYS A 209 -16.66 -16.22 -1.12
C LYS A 209 -15.21 -16.03 -0.69
N VAL A 210 -14.37 -15.51 -1.59
CA VAL A 210 -12.95 -15.20 -1.34
C VAL A 210 -12.66 -13.76 -1.72
N VAL A 211 -11.98 -13.02 -0.83
CA VAL A 211 -11.50 -11.67 -1.13
C VAL A 211 -9.98 -11.64 -1.06
N LEU A 212 -9.35 -11.30 -2.18
CA LEU A 212 -7.91 -11.16 -2.31
C LEU A 212 -7.46 -9.77 -1.86
N ALA A 213 -6.93 -9.71 -0.64
CA ALA A 213 -6.35 -8.49 -0.05
C ALA A 213 -4.80 -8.59 0.04
N CYS A 214 -4.15 -9.31 -0.88
CA CYS A 214 -2.73 -9.64 -0.76
C CYS A 214 -1.77 -8.53 -1.16
N GLY A 215 -2.26 -7.47 -1.82
CA GLY A 215 -1.49 -6.31 -2.27
C GLY A 215 -0.42 -6.65 -3.31
N LYS A 216 0.58 -5.77 -3.46
CA LYS A 216 1.79 -6.02 -4.26
C LYS A 216 2.81 -6.76 -3.39
N ASN A 217 2.85 -8.08 -3.55
CA ASN A 217 3.53 -9.03 -2.65
C ASN A 217 4.90 -9.49 -3.16
N GLN A 218 5.31 -9.11 -4.37
CA GLN A 218 6.61 -9.49 -4.95
C GLN A 218 7.37 -8.26 -5.44
N ASP A 219 8.68 -8.21 -5.21
CA ASP A 219 9.56 -7.21 -5.79
C ASP A 219 9.71 -7.39 -7.30
N ARG A 220 9.74 -6.27 -8.04
CA ARG A 220 9.96 -6.32 -9.49
C ARG A 220 11.44 -6.49 -9.76
N LEU A 221 11.80 -7.65 -10.30
CA LEU A 221 13.15 -7.94 -10.75
C LEU A 221 13.55 -7.03 -11.94
N LEU A 222 14.85 -6.77 -12.08
CA LEU A 222 15.43 -6.11 -13.25
C LEU A 222 15.29 -6.98 -14.50
N GLY A 223 15.27 -8.31 -14.35
CA GLY A 223 15.17 -9.27 -15.45
C GLY A 223 16.47 -9.38 -16.25
N VAL A 224 17.61 -9.21 -15.60
CA VAL A 224 18.93 -9.21 -16.24
C VAL A 224 19.77 -10.41 -15.83
N LYS A 225 20.75 -10.77 -16.67
CA LYS A 225 21.68 -11.88 -16.37
C LYS A 225 22.46 -11.58 -15.08
N GLY A 226 22.54 -12.56 -14.18
CA GLY A 226 23.29 -12.46 -12.92
C GLY A 226 22.47 -11.92 -11.74
N GLU A 227 21.22 -11.51 -11.94
CA GLU A 227 20.40 -10.94 -10.86
C GLU A 227 20.03 -11.98 -9.78
N LEU A 228 19.67 -13.19 -10.17
CA LEU A 228 19.25 -14.23 -9.21
C LEU A 228 20.45 -14.87 -8.49
N GLU A 229 21.64 -14.78 -9.06
CA GLU A 229 22.88 -15.36 -8.53
C GLU A 229 23.64 -14.41 -7.60
N GLU A 230 23.34 -13.11 -7.62
CA GLU A 230 24.05 -12.10 -6.83
C GLU A 230 23.45 -11.92 -5.44
N ASN A 231 24.24 -12.18 -4.40
CA ASN A 231 23.81 -12.10 -3.00
C ASN A 231 23.83 -10.67 -2.41
N ARG A 232 24.31 -9.68 -3.16
CA ARG A 232 24.35 -8.26 -2.75
C ARG A 232 23.22 -7.41 -3.32
N ILE A 233 22.18 -8.03 -3.87
CA ILE A 233 20.98 -7.31 -4.34
C ILE A 233 19.94 -7.27 -3.22
N VAL A 234 19.37 -6.09 -3.01
CA VAL A 234 18.26 -5.86 -2.08
C VAL A 234 17.19 -5.02 -2.77
N TYR A 235 15.94 -5.15 -2.33
CA TYR A 235 14.79 -4.52 -2.99
C TYR A 235 14.05 -3.50 -2.11
N ASN A 236 14.53 -3.28 -0.89
CA ASN A 236 13.96 -2.31 0.04
C ASN A 236 15.02 -1.74 1.00
N LEU A 237 14.68 -0.64 1.68
CA LEU A 237 15.59 0.04 2.59
C LEU A 237 15.98 -0.82 3.81
N ARG A 238 15.06 -1.63 4.33
CA ARG A 238 15.33 -2.46 5.51
C ARG A 238 16.44 -3.47 5.24
N ASP A 239 16.34 -4.17 4.12
CA ASP A 239 17.35 -5.15 3.69
C ASP A 239 18.67 -4.46 3.32
N LEU A 240 18.61 -3.26 2.72
CA LEU A 240 19.79 -2.42 2.48
C LEU A 240 20.52 -2.11 3.79
N LYS A 241 19.82 -1.63 4.82
CA LYS A 241 20.42 -1.34 6.13
C LYS A 241 21.03 -2.59 6.74
N GLN A 242 20.32 -3.72 6.74
CA GLN A 242 20.81 -4.98 7.27
C GLN A 242 22.12 -5.41 6.59
N LEU A 243 22.15 -5.41 5.26
CA LEU A 243 23.33 -5.80 4.48
C LEU A 243 24.51 -4.83 4.71
N LEU A 244 24.24 -3.54 4.92
CA LEU A 244 25.26 -2.53 5.25
C LEU A 244 25.81 -2.64 6.69
N THR A 245 25.08 -3.27 7.62
CA THR A 245 25.57 -3.51 9.00
C THR A 245 26.48 -4.73 9.11
N LEU A 246 26.48 -5.64 8.13
CA LEU A 246 27.35 -6.81 8.16
C LEU A 246 28.83 -6.39 8.10
N PRO A 247 29.69 -6.94 8.98
CA PRO A 247 31.11 -6.61 9.00
C PRO A 247 31.77 -7.06 7.69
N THR A 248 32.14 -6.09 6.85
CA THR A 248 32.85 -6.37 5.61
C THR A 248 34.36 -6.39 5.85
N THR A 249 34.98 -7.55 5.63
CA THR A 249 36.44 -7.72 5.76
C THR A 249 37.22 -7.25 4.53
N LYS A 250 36.56 -6.80 3.43
CA LYS A 250 37.24 -6.43 2.16
C LYS A 250 36.69 -5.21 1.38
N PHE A 251 35.56 -4.61 1.77
CA PHE A 251 34.78 -3.74 0.86
C PHE A 251 34.55 -2.29 1.35
N SER A 252 35.45 -1.75 2.17
CA SER A 252 35.26 -0.46 2.87
C SER A 252 35.15 0.79 1.96
N LYS A 253 35.42 0.69 0.65
CA LYS A 253 35.41 1.83 -0.29
C LYS A 253 34.41 1.71 -1.45
N GLU A 254 33.64 0.63 -1.52
CA GLU A 254 32.71 0.41 -2.65
C GLU A 254 31.39 1.17 -2.46
N LYS A 255 30.81 1.61 -3.58
CA LYS A 255 29.57 2.41 -3.61
C LYS A 255 28.35 1.53 -3.37
N VAL A 256 27.27 2.12 -2.87
CA VAL A 256 25.91 1.57 -3.02
C VAL A 256 25.37 2.04 -4.36
N VAL A 257 24.88 1.10 -5.17
CA VAL A 257 24.21 1.43 -6.43
C VAL A 257 22.70 1.41 -6.17
N VAL A 258 22.00 2.51 -6.44
CA VAL A 258 20.54 2.60 -6.28
C VAL A 258 19.90 2.70 -7.65
N VAL A 259 18.95 1.82 -7.96
CA VAL A 259 18.23 1.79 -9.24
C VAL A 259 16.78 2.19 -9.03
N GLY A 260 16.33 3.27 -9.65
CA GLY A 260 14.95 3.76 -9.52
C GLY A 260 14.89 5.28 -9.50
N ASP A 261 13.70 5.85 -9.35
CA ASP A 261 13.51 7.31 -9.26
C ASP A 261 12.25 7.71 -8.47
N GLY A 262 11.72 6.76 -7.68
CA GLY A 262 10.57 6.96 -6.79
C GLY A 262 10.97 7.16 -5.34
N VAL A 263 9.96 7.11 -4.45
CA VAL A 263 10.13 7.31 -3.01
C VAL A 263 11.12 6.31 -2.39
N SER A 264 11.00 5.02 -2.69
CA SER A 264 11.91 3.99 -2.14
C SER A 264 13.37 4.19 -2.53
N ALA A 265 13.63 4.69 -3.75
CA ALA A 265 14.98 5.06 -4.17
C ALA A 265 15.49 6.26 -3.35
N ALA A 266 14.63 7.27 -3.15
CA ALA A 266 14.96 8.43 -2.35
C ALA A 266 15.27 8.08 -0.89
N ASP A 267 14.49 7.21 -0.26
CA ASP A 267 14.75 6.71 1.10
C ASP A 267 16.11 6.01 1.21
N SER A 268 16.44 5.17 0.22
CA SER A 268 17.71 4.46 0.14
C SER A 268 18.90 5.43 0.00
N ILE A 269 18.75 6.46 -0.85
CA ILE A 269 19.74 7.52 -1.03
C ILE A 269 19.90 8.31 0.28
N LEU A 270 18.81 8.75 0.90
CA LEU A 270 18.85 9.52 2.15
C LEU A 270 19.61 8.77 3.24
N HIS A 271 19.35 7.47 3.41
CA HIS A 271 20.07 6.65 4.37
C HIS A 271 21.58 6.57 4.07
N CYS A 272 21.95 6.35 2.82
CA CYS A 272 23.36 6.29 2.43
C CYS A 272 24.08 7.62 2.65
N LEU A 273 23.45 8.75 2.29
CA LEU A 273 24.03 10.08 2.49
C LEU A 273 24.18 10.40 3.99
N ALA A 274 23.18 10.07 4.82
CA ALA A 274 23.26 10.25 6.26
C ALA A 274 24.37 9.40 6.90
N SER A 275 24.74 8.28 6.27
CA SER A 275 25.79 7.37 6.71
C SER A 275 27.14 7.62 6.02
N CYS A 276 27.28 8.70 5.24
CA CYS A 276 28.48 9.02 4.47
C CYS A 276 28.93 7.89 3.52
N ILE A 277 27.97 7.11 2.99
CA ILE A 277 28.22 6.02 2.05
C ILE A 277 28.09 6.57 0.62
N PRO A 278 29.13 6.43 -0.23
CA PRO A 278 29.05 6.83 -1.63
C PRO A 278 27.92 6.11 -2.39
N VAL A 279 27.10 6.87 -3.11
CA VAL A 279 25.98 6.37 -3.91
C VAL A 279 26.18 6.66 -5.40
N LEU A 280 25.94 5.63 -6.21
CA LEU A 280 25.70 5.76 -7.65
C LEU A 280 24.21 5.55 -7.94
N HIS A 281 23.50 6.61 -8.28
CA HIS A 281 22.07 6.59 -8.59
C HIS A 281 21.84 6.37 -10.09
N VAL A 282 21.31 5.20 -10.45
CA VAL A 282 21.02 4.80 -11.83
C VAL A 282 19.54 5.06 -12.12
N ILE A 283 19.29 6.00 -13.03
CA ILE A 283 17.96 6.50 -13.36
C ILE A 283 17.66 6.20 -14.83
N ARG A 284 16.58 5.44 -15.08
CA ARG A 284 16.14 5.10 -16.44
C ARG A 284 15.65 6.30 -17.24
N ARG A 285 15.01 7.25 -16.58
CA ARG A 285 14.42 8.46 -17.20
C ARG A 285 15.50 9.49 -17.56
N SER A 286 15.20 10.31 -18.56
CA SER A 286 15.97 11.52 -18.88
C SER A 286 15.66 12.66 -17.90
N ASP A 287 16.53 13.66 -17.84
CA ASP A 287 16.29 14.89 -17.05
C ASP A 287 14.97 15.58 -17.41
N LYS A 288 14.55 15.52 -18.69
CA LYS A 288 13.24 16.06 -19.12
C LYS A 288 12.08 15.29 -18.50
N GLN A 289 12.18 13.96 -18.47
CA GLN A 289 11.14 13.08 -17.93
C GLN A 289 11.09 13.11 -16.40
N LEU A 290 12.21 13.41 -15.73
CA LEU A 290 12.27 13.54 -14.27
C LEU A 290 11.34 14.65 -13.74
N ARG A 291 10.99 15.65 -14.54
CA ARG A 291 10.02 16.69 -14.14
C ARG A 291 8.61 16.16 -13.88
N PHE A 292 8.30 14.94 -14.32
CA PHE A 292 6.97 14.35 -14.21
C PHE A 292 6.90 13.16 -13.22
N VAL A 293 7.99 12.84 -12.52
CA VAL A 293 8.00 11.76 -11.53
C VAL A 293 7.25 12.15 -10.26
N GLN A 294 6.86 11.18 -9.45
CA GLN A 294 6.09 11.43 -8.22
C GLN A 294 6.79 12.43 -7.29
N LEU A 295 8.12 12.35 -7.16
CA LEU A 295 8.90 13.26 -6.30
C LEU A 295 8.77 14.74 -6.72
N SER A 296 8.53 15.03 -8.01
CA SER A 296 8.36 16.41 -8.47
C SER A 296 7.03 17.03 -8.04
N ARG A 297 6.06 16.21 -7.64
CA ARG A 297 4.72 16.62 -7.20
C ARG A 297 4.62 16.76 -5.68
N LEU A 298 5.66 16.38 -4.94
CA LEU A 298 5.67 16.45 -3.48
C LEU A 298 6.05 17.87 -3.04
N SER A 299 5.19 18.49 -2.22
CA SER A 299 5.44 19.83 -1.68
C SER A 299 6.73 19.87 -0.85
N PRO A 300 7.68 20.79 -1.13
CA PRO A 300 8.90 20.94 -0.34
C PRO A 300 8.65 21.29 1.14
N SER A 301 7.52 21.90 1.49
CA SER A 301 7.19 22.23 2.89
C SER A 301 6.77 21.00 3.71
N VAL A 302 6.14 20.02 3.07
CA VAL A 302 5.66 18.78 3.72
C VAL A 302 6.71 17.67 3.62
N TYR A 303 7.47 17.64 2.53
CA TYR A 303 8.43 16.60 2.17
C TYR A 303 9.84 17.15 1.88
N PRO A 304 10.46 17.88 2.84
CA PRO A 304 11.76 18.49 2.62
C PRO A 304 12.85 17.47 2.26
N GLU A 305 12.79 16.26 2.83
CA GLU A 305 13.75 15.18 2.59
C GLU A 305 13.69 14.67 1.13
N TYR A 306 12.49 14.50 0.59
CA TYR A 306 12.32 14.08 -0.81
C TYR A 306 12.63 15.23 -1.78
N SER A 307 12.34 16.48 -1.39
CA SER A 307 12.76 17.65 -2.15
C SER A 307 14.28 17.76 -2.26
N LYS A 308 15.02 17.43 -1.19
CA LYS A 308 16.50 17.36 -1.22
C LYS A 308 16.99 16.36 -2.26
N VAL A 309 16.46 15.12 -2.24
CA VAL A 309 16.84 14.10 -3.23
C VAL A 309 16.45 14.52 -4.65
N PHE A 310 15.25 15.07 -4.84
CA PHE A 310 14.82 15.53 -6.16
C PHE A 310 15.74 16.64 -6.72
N LYS A 311 16.21 17.58 -5.88
CA LYS A 311 17.20 18.58 -6.28
C LYS A 311 18.53 17.95 -6.71
N LEU A 312 18.99 16.90 -6.01
CA LEU A 312 20.18 16.12 -6.42
C LEU A 312 19.94 15.41 -7.76
N MET A 313 18.76 14.80 -7.95
CA MET A 313 18.37 14.16 -9.21
C MET A 313 18.31 15.14 -10.38
N MET A 314 17.90 16.38 -10.15
CA MET A 314 17.85 17.43 -11.17
C MET A 314 19.19 18.15 -11.39
N GLY A 315 20.20 17.91 -10.55
CA GLY A 315 21.49 18.62 -10.60
C GLY A 315 21.44 20.04 -10.02
N TYR A 316 20.36 20.40 -9.32
CA TYR A 316 20.20 21.70 -8.64
C TYR A 316 20.90 21.76 -7.28
N ALA A 317 21.32 20.60 -6.76
CA ALA A 317 22.14 20.48 -5.56
C ALA A 317 23.31 19.52 -5.83
N LYS A 318 24.36 19.63 -5.02
CA LYS A 318 25.51 18.72 -5.02
C LYS A 318 25.68 18.14 -3.62
N ASP A 319 26.10 16.90 -3.55
CA ASP A 319 26.50 16.22 -2.31
C ASP A 319 27.75 15.40 -2.63
N TYR A 320 28.74 15.41 -1.75
CA TYR A 320 30.03 14.75 -1.97
C TYR A 320 29.86 13.22 -2.17
N TYR A 321 28.87 12.63 -1.52
CA TYR A 321 28.61 11.19 -1.58
C TYR A 321 27.61 10.80 -2.67
N TYR A 322 27.11 11.74 -3.47
CA TYR A 322 26.07 11.47 -4.46
C TYR A 322 26.56 11.64 -5.90
N THR A 323 26.42 10.59 -6.70
CA THR A 323 26.58 10.64 -8.16
C THR A 323 25.33 10.06 -8.84
N LYS A 324 24.93 10.62 -9.99
CA LYS A 324 23.79 10.13 -10.78
C LYS A 324 24.20 9.81 -12.21
N VAL A 325 23.50 8.85 -12.82
CA VAL A 325 23.54 8.59 -14.26
C VAL A 325 22.10 8.42 -14.74
N THR A 326 21.68 9.29 -15.66
CA THR A 326 20.33 9.29 -16.26
C THR A 326 20.32 8.61 -17.62
N CYS A 327 19.12 8.31 -18.12
CA CYS A 327 18.94 7.50 -19.34
C CYS A 327 19.71 6.17 -19.26
N ALA A 328 19.79 5.59 -18.06
CA ALA A 328 20.65 4.46 -17.78
C ALA A 328 19.88 3.23 -17.31
N SER A 329 20.40 2.06 -17.66
CA SER A 329 19.84 0.76 -17.28
C SER A 329 20.93 -0.24 -16.94
N ILE A 330 20.62 -1.18 -16.06
CA ILE A 330 21.49 -2.32 -15.78
C ILE A 330 21.38 -3.31 -16.95
N GLU A 331 22.50 -3.81 -17.48
CA GLU A 331 22.53 -4.85 -18.52
C GLU A 331 22.77 -6.24 -17.95
N SER A 332 23.68 -6.34 -16.98
CA SER A 332 24.01 -7.60 -16.32
C SER A 332 24.75 -7.36 -15.01
N LEU A 333 24.77 -8.38 -14.17
CA LEU A 333 25.60 -8.44 -12.98
C LEU A 333 26.59 -9.59 -13.12
N ASN A 334 27.75 -9.41 -12.49
CA ASN A 334 28.74 -10.46 -12.36
C ASN A 334 29.54 -10.26 -11.07
N ASN A 335 29.20 -11.04 -10.05
CA ASN A 335 29.95 -11.15 -8.80
C ASN A 335 30.47 -9.80 -8.25
N GLY A 336 29.56 -8.85 -8.03
CA GLY A 336 29.88 -7.55 -7.42
C GLY A 336 30.26 -6.46 -8.37
N THR A 337 30.19 -6.77 -9.65
CA THR A 337 30.27 -5.78 -10.72
C THR A 337 28.91 -5.65 -11.38
N VAL A 338 28.50 -4.41 -11.63
CA VAL A 338 27.29 -4.08 -12.35
C VAL A 338 27.67 -3.44 -13.68
N ARG A 339 27.13 -3.97 -14.77
CA ARG A 339 27.30 -3.41 -16.11
C ARG A 339 26.15 -2.45 -16.39
N ILE A 340 26.45 -1.18 -16.57
CA ILE A 340 25.47 -0.09 -16.73
C ILE A 340 25.59 0.47 -18.13
N LYS A 341 24.48 0.51 -18.85
CA LYS A 341 24.35 1.19 -20.15
C LYS A 341 23.85 2.61 -19.94
N SER A 342 24.52 3.60 -20.50
CA SER A 342 24.10 5.00 -20.53
C SER A 342 24.30 5.61 -21.93
N PRO A 343 23.89 6.87 -22.16
CA PRO A 343 24.17 7.56 -23.43
C PRO A 343 25.67 7.74 -23.73
N GLN A 344 26.53 7.71 -22.71
CA GLN A 344 27.98 7.83 -22.86
C GLN A 344 28.65 6.48 -23.21
N GLY A 345 27.88 5.39 -23.27
CA GLY A 345 28.37 4.05 -23.52
C GLY A 345 28.07 3.11 -22.36
N ILE A 346 28.72 1.95 -22.39
CA ILE A 346 28.57 0.93 -21.35
C ILE A 346 29.81 0.95 -20.47
N PHE A 347 29.62 0.97 -19.16
CA PHE A 347 30.70 0.93 -18.17
C PHE A 347 30.36 -0.07 -17.05
N VAL A 348 31.38 -0.43 -16.29
CA VAL A 348 31.29 -1.42 -15.21
C VAL A 348 31.66 -0.75 -13.90
N GLU A 349 30.86 -0.95 -12.86
CA GLU A 349 31.11 -0.42 -11.53
C GLU A 349 31.13 -1.56 -10.50
N HIS A 350 32.08 -1.48 -9.57
CA HIS A 350 32.08 -2.32 -8.38
C HIS A 350 31.09 -1.75 -7.35
N PHE A 351 30.30 -2.62 -6.74
CA PHE A 351 29.32 -2.21 -5.76
C PHE A 351 29.36 -3.07 -4.50
N ARG A 352 29.12 -2.40 -3.37
CA ARG A 352 28.95 -3.04 -2.06
C ARG A 352 27.57 -3.69 -1.96
N VAL A 353 26.54 -2.92 -2.35
CA VAL A 353 25.13 -3.34 -2.38
C VAL A 353 24.45 -2.71 -3.59
N LEU A 354 23.65 -3.48 -4.30
CA LEU A 354 22.74 -2.97 -5.34
C LEU A 354 21.32 -2.93 -4.77
N CYS A 355 20.80 -1.72 -4.55
CA CYS A 355 19.43 -1.51 -4.10
C CYS A 355 18.50 -1.23 -5.28
N VAL A 356 17.63 -2.20 -5.61
CA VAL A 356 16.70 -2.13 -6.73
C VAL A 356 15.33 -1.63 -6.26
N CYS A 357 15.01 -0.39 -6.62
CA CYS A 357 13.78 0.33 -6.24
C CYS A 357 12.86 0.55 -7.46
N THR A 358 12.59 -0.52 -8.23
CA THR A 358 11.78 -0.49 -9.47
C THR A 358 10.30 -0.79 -9.27
N GLY A 359 9.88 -0.93 -8.00
CA GLY A 359 8.52 -1.17 -7.57
C GLY A 359 8.22 -2.64 -7.29
N LYS A 360 6.96 -2.92 -6.97
CA LYS A 360 6.45 -4.26 -6.68
C LYS A 360 5.34 -4.64 -7.65
N GLN A 361 5.09 -5.94 -7.77
CA GLN A 361 3.98 -6.54 -8.50
C GLN A 361 3.18 -7.48 -7.61
N SER A 362 2.00 -7.88 -8.10
CA SER A 362 1.16 -8.86 -7.44
C SER A 362 1.35 -10.21 -8.12
N ASP A 363 1.71 -11.20 -7.33
CA ASP A 363 1.70 -12.61 -7.68
C ASP A 363 0.45 -13.27 -7.08
N LEU A 364 -0.29 -13.98 -7.92
CA LEU A 364 -1.51 -14.69 -7.57
C LEU A 364 -1.36 -16.20 -7.79
N SER A 365 -0.12 -16.71 -7.73
CA SER A 365 0.21 -18.13 -7.93
C SER A 365 -0.53 -19.11 -7.00
N MET A 366 -1.13 -18.61 -5.91
CA MET A 366 -1.99 -19.42 -5.06
C MET A 366 -3.36 -19.73 -5.67
N LEU A 367 -3.83 -19.01 -6.70
CA LEU A 367 -5.05 -19.36 -7.42
C LEU A 367 -4.74 -20.48 -8.40
N THR A 368 -5.52 -21.56 -8.32
CA THR A 368 -5.34 -22.72 -9.22
C THR A 368 -5.69 -22.36 -10.67
N ASP A 369 -6.74 -21.57 -10.85
CA ASP A 369 -7.18 -21.06 -12.14
C ASP A 369 -6.75 -19.62 -12.38
N LYS A 370 -6.78 -19.21 -13.65
CA LYS A 370 -6.52 -17.83 -14.05
C LYS A 370 -7.82 -17.03 -14.02
N TYR A 371 -7.83 -16.00 -13.20
CA TYR A 371 -8.95 -15.07 -13.07
C TYR A 371 -8.57 -13.68 -13.56
N THR A 372 -9.51 -13.01 -14.20
CA THR A 372 -9.43 -11.60 -14.53
C THR A 372 -10.43 -10.82 -13.69
N PHE A 373 -10.20 -9.50 -13.58
CA PHE A 373 -10.96 -8.68 -12.66
C PHE A 373 -11.27 -7.32 -13.28
N GLN A 374 -12.54 -6.94 -13.23
CA GLN A 374 -13.02 -5.59 -13.48
C GLN A 374 -13.20 -4.91 -12.12
N ASP A 375 -12.43 -3.85 -11.88
CA ASP A 375 -12.39 -3.16 -10.59
C ASP A 375 -12.14 -4.11 -9.41
N TYR A 376 -13.11 -4.29 -8.53
CA TYR A 376 -13.03 -5.17 -7.35
C TYR A 376 -13.55 -6.59 -7.61
N TYR A 377 -14.22 -6.82 -8.73
CA TYR A 377 -15.01 -8.01 -9.01
C TYR A 377 -14.29 -8.92 -10.02
N CYS A 378 -14.37 -10.24 -9.81
CA CYS A 378 -13.87 -11.21 -10.79
C CYS A 378 -14.86 -11.36 -11.96
N ASN A 379 -14.33 -11.47 -13.17
CA ASN A 379 -15.15 -11.61 -14.37
C ASN A 379 -15.69 -13.04 -14.54
N GLU A 380 -14.93 -14.04 -14.06
CA GLU A 380 -15.25 -15.45 -14.26
C GLU A 380 -16.02 -16.06 -13.07
N ASP A 381 -15.90 -15.52 -11.85
CA ASP A 381 -16.58 -16.05 -10.67
C ASP A 381 -17.14 -14.92 -9.76
N PRO A 382 -18.47 -14.81 -9.57
CA PRO A 382 -19.10 -13.75 -8.77
C PRO A 382 -18.83 -13.86 -7.26
N SER A 383 -18.17 -14.93 -6.81
CA SER A 383 -17.78 -15.14 -5.41
C SER A 383 -16.31 -14.82 -5.14
N LEU A 384 -15.54 -14.36 -6.14
CA LEU A 384 -14.15 -13.95 -6.01
C LEU A 384 -13.99 -12.43 -6.19
N PHE A 385 -13.28 -11.79 -5.26
CA PHE A 385 -13.06 -10.35 -5.24
C PHE A 385 -11.60 -10.01 -5.02
N ARG A 386 -11.21 -8.76 -5.31
CA ARG A 386 -9.90 -8.20 -4.95
C ARG A 386 -10.06 -6.80 -4.36
N ILE A 387 -9.18 -6.43 -3.43
CA ILE A 387 -9.17 -5.07 -2.83
C ILE A 387 -7.74 -4.54 -2.61
N GLY A 388 -7.64 -3.24 -2.30
CA GLY A 388 -6.38 -2.58 -1.99
C GLY A 388 -5.48 -2.46 -3.21
N SER A 389 -4.16 -2.54 -3.02
CA SER A 389 -3.22 -2.28 -4.10
C SER A 389 -3.25 -3.31 -5.23
N LEU A 390 -3.86 -4.48 -5.00
CA LEU A 390 -4.14 -5.49 -6.03
C LEU A 390 -5.23 -4.99 -7.00
N ALA A 391 -6.19 -4.21 -6.50
CA ALA A 391 -7.22 -3.54 -7.29
C ALA A 391 -6.81 -2.14 -7.79
N GLY A 392 -5.57 -1.72 -7.53
CA GLY A 392 -5.05 -0.39 -7.90
C GLY A 392 -5.12 0.67 -6.80
N ASP A 393 -5.72 0.37 -5.64
CA ASP A 393 -5.83 1.34 -4.55
C ASP A 393 -4.53 1.37 -3.73
N HIS A 394 -3.68 2.36 -3.98
CA HIS A 394 -2.33 2.43 -3.40
C HIS A 394 -2.24 3.25 -2.10
N PHE A 395 -3.24 4.08 -1.81
CA PHE A 395 -3.28 4.93 -0.62
C PHE A 395 -4.36 4.47 0.34
N VAL A 396 -4.06 4.48 1.63
CA VAL A 396 -5.01 4.08 2.70
C VAL A 396 -6.32 4.87 2.58
N ARG A 397 -6.22 6.19 2.41
CA ARG A 397 -7.32 7.11 2.14
C ARG A 397 -8.39 6.57 1.17
N TYR A 398 -7.99 5.97 0.05
CA TYR A 398 -8.91 5.51 -0.99
C TYR A 398 -9.29 4.03 -0.88
N LEU A 399 -8.40 3.17 -0.37
CA LEU A 399 -8.69 1.73 -0.30
C LEU A 399 -9.82 1.38 0.68
N VAL A 400 -10.14 2.28 1.63
CA VAL A 400 -11.24 2.04 2.57
C VAL A 400 -12.58 2.09 1.85
N GLY A 401 -12.79 3.03 0.93
CA GLY A 401 -14.02 3.06 0.14
C GLY A 401 -14.12 1.90 -0.85
N GLY A 402 -12.99 1.41 -1.37
CA GLY A 402 -12.96 0.15 -2.13
C GLY A 402 -13.32 -1.08 -1.29
N ALA A 403 -12.89 -1.11 -0.03
CA ALA A 403 -13.32 -2.13 0.92
C ALA A 403 -14.81 -2.00 1.27
N MET A 404 -15.34 -0.79 1.34
CA MET A 404 -16.77 -0.54 1.53
C MET A 404 -17.59 -1.02 0.33
N ASP A 405 -17.12 -0.81 -0.90
CA ASP A 405 -17.76 -1.30 -2.13
C ASP A 405 -17.95 -2.82 -2.07
N VAL A 406 -16.87 -3.54 -1.78
CA VAL A 406 -16.93 -5.01 -1.66
C VAL A 406 -17.81 -5.43 -0.48
N ALA A 407 -17.81 -4.69 0.64
CA ALA A 407 -18.69 -4.98 1.78
C ALA A 407 -20.18 -4.91 1.40
N ARG A 408 -20.59 -3.92 0.58
CA ARG A 408 -21.96 -3.77 0.08
C ARG A 408 -22.46 -4.98 -0.71
N TYR A 409 -21.56 -5.72 -1.36
CA TYR A 409 -21.90 -6.95 -2.10
C TYR A 409 -21.88 -8.21 -1.21
N LEU A 410 -21.13 -8.17 -0.10
CA LEU A 410 -20.92 -9.32 0.77
C LEU A 410 -21.93 -9.43 1.91
N MET A 411 -22.51 -8.31 2.32
CA MET A 411 -23.56 -8.19 3.34
C MET A 411 -24.94 -8.22 2.68
#